data_AF-A0A1D2M0X4-F1
#
_entry.id   AF-A0A1D2M0X4-F1
#
_cell.length_a   1.000
_cell.length_b   1.000
_cell.length_c   1.000
_cell.angle_alpha   90.00
_cell.angle_beta   90.00
_cell.angle_gamma   90.00
#
_symmetry.space_group_name_H-M   'P 1'
#
loop_
_entity.id
_entity.type
_entity.pdbx_description
1 polymer ?
#
loop_
_entity_poly.entity_id
_entity_poly.type
_entity_poly.pdbx_seq_one_letter_code
_entity_poly.pdbx_strand_id
1 'polypeptide(L)'
;MLVDHYRRDLMDKLVGHRVIIITAQDVDSVCTVRILTSLFKTEGIQYILLSCSGITDMKAKYADYSSQSDKFLMINCGATFDLLETLENPPKEKTFFVLDYHRPIHVINYYNSTGQVHIISVPEPEEVIPEFDQIFREVPEDDDEEEEVDEENSEERRQRRADYNEWAERRQKILFDYREYSYYARPSALYALEVVWVMSRDDMESIWCTIVSLTDSLIMRRLPRAKYTEFASTVNDHILRISNAQTLPRDCLKVRFGRELFFICIATGPSTKARWEPPTSSAR
;
A
#
# COMPACT_ATOMS: atom_id res chain seq x y z
N MET A 1 -5.47 7.74 9.09
CA MET A 1 -5.06 9.02 8.45
C MET A 1 -4.25 8.75 7.20
N LEU A 2 -4.36 9.59 6.15
CA LEU A 2 -3.52 9.50 4.95
C LEU A 2 -2.17 10.22 5.15
N VAL A 3 -1.14 9.76 4.45
CA VAL A 3 0.18 10.39 4.39
C VAL A 3 0.22 11.35 3.20
N ASP A 4 0.28 12.66 3.48
CA ASP A 4 0.29 13.70 2.43
C ASP A 4 1.70 14.02 1.93
N HIS A 5 2.70 14.06 2.82
CA HIS A 5 4.07 14.40 2.48
C HIS A 5 5.07 13.33 2.91
N TYR A 6 5.61 12.56 1.96
CA TYR A 6 6.54 11.45 2.24
C TYR A 6 7.77 11.81 3.08
N ARG A 7 8.30 13.03 2.96
CA ARG A 7 9.41 13.47 3.83
C ARG A 7 8.94 13.66 5.27
N ARG A 8 7.98 14.58 5.48
CA ARG A 8 7.55 15.02 6.82
C ARG A 8 6.74 13.96 7.56
N ASP A 9 5.81 13.34 6.85
CA ASP A 9 4.78 12.50 7.46
C ASP A 9 5.18 11.03 7.54
N LEU A 10 6.24 10.62 6.81
CA LEU A 10 6.79 9.28 6.81
C LEU A 10 8.27 9.27 7.21
N MET A 11 9.18 9.78 6.38
CA MET A 11 10.62 9.61 6.60
C MET A 11 11.11 10.26 7.90
N ASP A 12 10.73 11.51 8.18
CA ASP A 12 11.13 12.21 9.40
C ASP A 12 10.60 11.51 10.67
N LYS A 13 9.47 10.78 10.58
CA LYS A 13 8.93 9.97 11.68
C LYS A 13 9.63 8.62 11.87
N LEU A 14 10.36 8.14 10.86
CA LEU A 14 11.12 6.89 10.90
C LEU A 14 12.59 7.13 11.26
N VAL A 15 13.18 8.27 10.88
CA VAL A 15 14.56 8.62 11.21
C VAL A 15 14.77 8.62 12.73
N GLY A 16 15.92 8.07 13.15
CA GLY A 16 16.29 7.95 14.57
C GLY A 16 15.57 6.84 15.34
N HIS A 17 14.65 6.11 14.70
CA HIS A 17 13.93 5.00 15.31
C HIS A 17 14.30 3.68 14.64
N ARG A 18 14.26 2.59 15.40
CA ARG A 18 14.27 1.24 14.83
C ARG A 18 12.91 0.99 14.17
N VAL A 19 12.85 0.41 12.98
CA VAL A 19 11.57 0.16 12.27
C VAL A 19 11.35 -1.35 12.10
N ILE A 20 10.15 -1.84 12.43
CA ILE A 20 9.76 -3.22 12.12
C ILE A 20 8.98 -3.22 10.82
N ILE A 21 9.52 -3.86 9.79
CA ILE A 21 8.87 -4.02 8.50
C ILE A 21 8.16 -5.37 8.49
N ILE A 22 6.84 -5.36 8.34
CA ILE A 22 6.04 -6.57 8.14
C ILE A 22 5.52 -6.54 6.70
N THR A 23 5.87 -7.54 5.90
CA THR A 23 5.58 -7.54 4.45
C THR A 23 4.84 -8.80 4.02
N ALA A 24 3.92 -8.69 3.07
CA ALA A 24 3.33 -9.85 2.40
C ALA A 24 4.36 -10.61 1.53
N GLN A 25 4.01 -11.83 1.11
CA GLN A 25 4.87 -12.71 0.30
C GLN A 25 4.50 -12.63 -1.19
N ASP A 26 4.82 -11.51 -1.83
CA ASP A 26 4.59 -11.28 -3.26
C ASP A 26 5.75 -10.50 -3.92
N VAL A 27 5.74 -10.43 -5.25
CA VAL A 27 6.84 -9.81 -6.04
C VAL A 27 6.94 -8.32 -5.77
N ASP A 28 5.80 -7.61 -5.69
CA ASP A 28 5.79 -6.18 -5.40
C ASP A 28 6.28 -5.89 -3.97
N SER A 29 5.92 -6.72 -3.00
CA SER A 29 6.48 -6.68 -1.63
C SER A 29 8.01 -6.77 -1.61
N VAL A 30 8.59 -7.76 -2.31
CA VAL A 30 10.06 -7.94 -2.37
C VAL A 30 10.75 -6.71 -2.98
N CYS A 31 10.20 -6.18 -4.06
CA CYS A 31 10.74 -5.00 -4.73
C CYS A 31 10.60 -3.73 -3.87
N THR A 32 9.44 -3.53 -3.25
CA THR A 32 9.17 -2.41 -2.33
C THR A 32 10.13 -2.43 -1.15
N VAL A 33 10.30 -3.59 -0.51
CA VAL A 33 11.27 -3.78 0.57
C VAL A 33 12.69 -3.49 0.08
N ARG A 34 13.08 -3.95 -1.11
CA ARG A 34 14.42 -3.67 -1.66
C ARG A 34 14.68 -2.18 -1.82
N ILE A 35 13.73 -1.44 -2.39
CA ILE A 35 13.80 0.01 -2.56
C ILE A 35 13.93 0.71 -1.19
N LEU A 36 12.99 0.46 -0.28
CA LEU A 36 12.94 1.14 1.01
C LEU A 36 14.12 0.78 1.93
N THR A 37 14.56 -0.48 1.94
CA THR A 37 15.73 -0.88 2.77
C THR A 37 17.05 -0.34 2.21
N SER A 38 17.15 -0.10 0.89
CA SER A 38 18.28 0.63 0.31
C SER A 38 18.30 2.09 0.83
N LEU A 39 17.15 2.76 0.80
CA LEU A 39 16.98 4.11 1.35
C LEU A 39 17.27 4.16 2.85
N PHE A 40 16.76 3.22 3.64
CA PHE A 40 16.98 3.14 5.08
C PHE A 40 18.47 3.02 5.41
N LYS A 41 19.25 2.26 4.63
CA LYS A 41 20.70 2.19 4.79
C LYS A 41 21.37 3.54 4.55
N THR A 42 20.95 4.28 3.51
CA THR A 42 21.51 5.60 3.22
C THR A 42 21.16 6.65 4.27
N GLU A 43 20.00 6.51 4.92
CA GLU A 43 19.51 7.43 5.96
C GLU A 43 19.81 6.95 7.39
N GLY A 44 20.55 5.84 7.55
CA GLY A 44 20.96 5.32 8.86
C GLY A 44 19.82 4.74 9.71
N ILE A 45 18.70 4.35 9.08
CA ILE A 45 17.53 3.77 9.76
C ILE A 45 17.76 2.27 9.97
N GLN A 46 17.73 1.84 11.23
CA GLN A 46 17.82 0.43 11.59
C GLN A 46 16.45 -0.24 11.43
N TYR A 47 16.41 -1.45 10.88
CA TYR A 47 15.15 -2.16 10.70
C TYR A 47 15.23 -3.65 11.03
N ILE A 48 14.08 -4.25 11.33
CA ILE A 48 13.85 -5.70 11.37
C ILE A 48 12.87 -6.02 10.23
N LEU A 49 13.18 -7.00 9.39
CA LEU A 49 12.32 -7.41 8.27
C LEU A 49 11.66 -8.76 8.57
N LEU A 50 10.33 -8.80 8.52
CA LEU A 50 9.50 -9.97 8.78
C LEU A 50 8.53 -10.17 7.61
N SER A 51 8.57 -11.33 6.93
CA SER A 51 7.62 -11.65 5.86
C SER A 51 6.46 -12.50 6.38
N CYS A 52 5.20 -12.13 6.15
CA CYS A 52 4.03 -12.87 6.60
C CYS A 52 3.26 -13.54 5.45
N SER A 53 2.76 -14.75 5.68
CA SER A 53 1.91 -15.47 4.72
C SER A 53 0.43 -15.08 4.79
N GLY A 54 0.00 -14.42 5.86
CA GLY A 54 -1.38 -13.98 6.06
C GLY A 54 -1.60 -13.32 7.42
N ILE A 55 -2.86 -13.02 7.75
CA ILE A 55 -3.24 -12.25 8.95
C ILE A 55 -2.78 -12.94 10.25
N THR A 56 -2.96 -14.26 10.37
CA THR A 56 -2.55 -15.00 11.59
C THR A 56 -1.05 -14.91 11.83
N ASP A 57 -0.25 -15.08 10.78
CA ASP A 57 1.22 -15.00 10.85
C ASP A 57 1.68 -13.55 11.10
N MET A 58 0.98 -12.56 10.52
CA MET A 58 1.20 -11.13 10.79
C MET A 58 0.95 -10.80 12.28
N LYS A 59 -0.14 -11.30 12.87
CA LYS A 59 -0.43 -11.13 14.30
C LYS A 59 0.68 -11.72 15.18
N ALA A 60 1.10 -12.96 14.88
CA ALA A 60 2.17 -13.62 15.62
C ALA A 60 3.50 -12.84 15.54
N LYS A 61 3.89 -12.40 14.34
CA LYS A 61 5.08 -11.55 14.13
C LYS A 61 5.00 -10.24 14.88
N TYR A 62 3.82 -9.60 14.90
CA TYR A 62 3.63 -8.39 15.70
C TYR A 62 3.81 -8.70 17.19
N ALA A 63 3.15 -9.73 17.72
CA ALA A 63 3.25 -10.10 19.13
C ALA A 63 4.72 -10.35 19.55
N ASP A 64 5.45 -11.16 18.78
CA ASP A 64 6.84 -11.56 19.06
C ASP A 64 7.83 -10.38 19.04
N TYR A 65 7.59 -9.38 18.19
CA TYR A 65 8.52 -8.28 17.96
C TYR A 65 8.03 -6.92 18.46
N SER A 66 6.80 -6.83 18.97
CA SER A 66 6.16 -5.57 19.38
C SER A 66 6.99 -4.77 20.39
N SER A 67 7.75 -5.43 21.26
CA SER A 67 8.62 -4.80 22.26
C SER A 67 9.91 -4.19 21.68
N GLN A 68 10.27 -4.52 20.44
CA GLN A 68 11.54 -4.11 19.81
C GLN A 68 11.47 -2.72 19.17
N SER A 69 10.27 -2.20 18.91
CA SER A 69 10.04 -0.88 18.33
C SER A 69 8.60 -0.39 18.52
N ASP A 70 8.42 0.92 18.44
CA ASP A 70 7.12 1.59 18.33
C ASP A 70 6.75 1.96 16.88
N LYS A 71 7.64 1.74 15.91
CA LYS A 71 7.45 2.09 14.50
C LYS A 71 7.34 0.84 13.63
N PHE A 72 6.18 0.69 12.99
CA PHE A 72 5.86 -0.44 12.11
C PHE A 72 5.61 0.06 10.70
N LEU A 73 6.18 -0.63 9.72
CA LEU A 73 5.91 -0.42 8.30
C LEU A 73 5.29 -1.70 7.73
N MET A 74 4.00 -1.64 7.41
CA MET A 74 3.23 -2.71 6.81
C MET A 74 3.31 -2.57 5.29
N ILE A 75 3.81 -3.58 4.58
CA ILE A 75 3.95 -3.59 3.12
C ILE A 75 3.05 -4.67 2.55
N ASN A 76 2.09 -4.24 1.73
CA ASN A 76 1.07 -5.08 1.07
C ASN A 76 0.24 -5.93 2.03
N CYS A 77 0.08 -5.44 3.24
CA CYS A 77 -0.80 -5.98 4.25
C CYS A 77 -1.31 -4.89 5.20
N GLY A 78 -2.46 -5.13 5.82
CA GLY A 78 -2.98 -4.29 6.90
C GLY A 78 -3.95 -3.19 6.51
N ALA A 79 -4.25 -2.96 5.22
CA ALA A 79 -5.20 -1.91 4.84
C ALA A 79 -6.67 -2.34 4.89
N THR A 80 -7.00 -3.59 4.55
CA THR A 80 -8.38 -4.03 4.22
C THR A 80 -9.23 -4.54 5.39
N PHE A 81 -8.66 -4.62 6.59
CA PHE A 81 -9.33 -5.02 7.83
C PHE A 81 -8.96 -4.07 8.97
N ASP A 82 -9.70 -4.06 10.08
CA ASP A 82 -9.34 -3.23 11.24
C ASP A 82 -7.98 -3.67 11.80
N LEU A 83 -6.94 -2.86 11.54
CA LEU A 83 -5.58 -3.22 11.88
C LEU A 83 -5.36 -3.22 13.39
N LEU A 84 -5.93 -2.25 14.10
CA LEU A 84 -5.71 -2.10 15.53
C LEU A 84 -6.43 -3.19 16.31
N GLU A 85 -7.69 -3.47 15.97
CA GLU A 85 -8.45 -4.58 16.56
C GLU A 85 -7.75 -5.92 16.27
N THR A 86 -7.29 -6.11 15.04
CA THR A 86 -6.58 -7.32 14.62
C THR A 86 -5.29 -7.54 15.42
N LEU A 87 -4.57 -6.47 15.76
CA LEU A 87 -3.34 -6.51 16.56
C LEU A 87 -3.59 -6.39 18.08
N GLU A 88 -4.81 -6.71 18.54
CA GLU A 88 -5.20 -6.73 19.96
C GLU A 88 -5.08 -5.36 20.65
N ASN A 89 -5.47 -4.30 19.93
CA ASN A 89 -5.51 -2.91 20.40
C ASN A 89 -4.16 -2.46 21.00
N PRO A 90 -3.15 -2.25 20.14
CA PRO A 90 -1.80 -1.97 20.58
C PRO A 90 -1.70 -0.62 21.32
N PRO A 91 -0.72 -0.46 22.24
CA PRO A 91 -0.51 0.79 22.99
C PRO A 91 -0.41 2.03 22.09
N LYS A 92 -0.87 3.19 22.58
CA LYS A 92 -1.02 4.42 21.78
C LYS A 92 0.29 4.94 21.19
N GLU A 93 1.43 4.62 21.79
CA GLU A 93 2.76 4.94 21.27
C GLU A 93 3.11 4.20 19.98
N LYS A 94 2.49 3.04 19.73
CA LYS A 94 2.72 2.23 18.52
C LYS A 94 2.14 2.93 17.30
N THR A 95 2.99 3.20 16.31
CA THR A 95 2.66 3.84 15.04
C THR A 95 2.81 2.85 13.90
N PHE A 96 1.78 2.73 13.05
CA PHE A 96 1.73 1.86 11.90
C PHE A 96 1.64 2.68 10.61
N PHE A 97 2.64 2.55 9.76
CA PHE A 97 2.63 3.05 8.39
C PHE A 97 2.20 1.91 7.47
N VAL A 98 1.10 2.07 6.74
CA VAL A 98 0.52 1.01 5.90
C VAL A 98 0.63 1.40 4.45
N LEU A 99 1.54 0.74 3.73
CA LEU A 99 1.69 0.82 2.29
C LEU A 99 1.14 -0.48 1.69
N ASP A 100 -0.14 -0.47 1.34
CA ASP A 100 -0.83 -1.67 0.89
C ASP A 100 -1.71 -1.35 -0.33
N TYR A 101 -1.51 -2.09 -1.42
CA TYR A 101 -2.26 -1.91 -2.66
C TYR A 101 -3.65 -2.54 -2.62
N HIS A 102 -4.00 -3.35 -1.61
CA HIS A 102 -5.31 -4.01 -1.56
C HIS A 102 -6.42 -3.00 -1.26
N ARG A 103 -7.56 -3.14 -1.93
CA ARG A 103 -8.72 -2.27 -1.78
C ARG A 103 -10.01 -3.09 -1.64
N PRO A 104 -11.03 -2.55 -0.94
CA PRO A 104 -11.10 -1.20 -0.35
C PRO A 104 -10.31 -1.05 0.97
N ILE A 105 -9.86 0.16 1.29
CA ILE A 105 -9.25 0.45 2.61
C ILE A 105 -10.33 0.32 3.70
N HIS A 106 -10.00 -0.33 4.81
CA HIS A 106 -10.92 -0.43 5.93
C HIS A 106 -11.21 0.95 6.53
N VAL A 107 -12.50 1.30 6.67
CA VAL A 107 -12.93 2.63 7.13
C VAL A 107 -12.34 3.02 8.49
N ILE A 108 -12.15 2.07 9.41
CA ILE A 108 -11.52 2.35 10.72
C ILE A 108 -10.05 2.72 10.57
N ASN A 109 -9.32 2.11 9.63
CA ASN A 109 -7.93 2.47 9.36
C ASN A 109 -7.83 3.84 8.68
N TYR A 110 -8.77 4.12 7.76
CA TYR A 110 -8.81 5.37 7.01
C TYR A 110 -9.01 6.57 7.95
N TYR A 111 -10.11 6.55 8.70
CA TYR A 111 -10.47 7.64 9.61
C TYR A 111 -9.66 7.65 10.90
N ASN A 112 -9.12 6.50 11.33
CA ASN A 112 -8.35 6.24 12.54
C ASN A 112 -8.21 7.43 13.52
N SER A 113 -9.12 7.51 14.49
CA SER A 113 -9.18 8.58 15.48
C SER A 113 -8.01 8.56 16.47
N THR A 114 -7.34 7.42 16.64
CA THR A 114 -6.20 7.29 17.57
C THR A 114 -4.91 7.89 17.05
N GLY A 115 -4.82 8.13 15.74
CA GLY A 115 -3.61 8.62 15.06
C GLY A 115 -2.44 7.63 15.04
N GLN A 116 -2.71 6.35 15.28
CA GLN A 116 -1.71 5.29 15.20
C GLN A 116 -1.51 4.80 13.75
N VAL A 117 -2.57 4.79 12.94
CA VAL A 117 -2.56 4.22 11.57
C VAL A 117 -2.44 5.31 10.51
N HIS A 118 -1.35 5.25 9.75
CA HIS A 118 -0.99 6.16 8.67
C HIS A 118 -0.95 5.39 7.35
N ILE A 119 -1.95 5.59 6.50
CA ILE A 119 -2.05 4.95 5.20
C ILE A 119 -1.22 5.73 4.17
N ILE A 120 -0.29 5.03 3.51
CA ILE A 120 0.51 5.54 2.41
C ILE A 120 -0.24 5.20 1.12
N SER A 121 -1.06 6.13 0.64
CA SER A 121 -1.81 5.99 -0.61
C SER A 121 -2.10 7.36 -1.18
N VAL A 122 -2.21 7.44 -2.50
CA VAL A 122 -2.81 8.59 -3.19
C VAL A 122 -4.27 8.24 -3.48
N PRO A 123 -5.25 9.08 -3.09
CA PRO A 123 -6.66 8.87 -3.41
C PRO A 123 -6.87 8.78 -4.93
N GLU A 124 -7.53 7.72 -5.38
CA GLU A 124 -7.95 7.56 -6.78
C GLU A 124 -9.44 7.94 -6.92
N PRO A 125 -9.88 8.54 -8.04
CA PRO A 125 -11.27 8.95 -8.22
C PRO A 125 -12.29 7.82 -8.08
N GLU A 126 -11.87 6.59 -8.36
CA GLU A 126 -12.71 5.40 -8.23
C GLU A 126 -12.89 4.92 -6.77
N GLU A 127 -12.06 5.40 -5.83
CA GLU A 127 -12.10 5.03 -4.42
C GLU A 127 -13.07 5.94 -3.66
N VAL A 128 -14.36 5.60 -3.67
CA VAL A 128 -15.41 6.34 -2.96
C VAL A 128 -15.53 5.82 -1.54
N ILE A 129 -14.92 6.54 -0.59
CA ILE A 129 -14.94 6.19 0.83
C ILE A 129 -16.23 6.76 1.47
N PRO A 130 -16.99 5.97 2.25
CA PRO A 130 -18.18 6.46 2.94
C PRO A 130 -17.85 7.62 3.88
N GLU A 131 -18.74 8.61 3.93
CA GLU A 131 -18.59 9.79 4.79
C GLU A 131 -18.64 9.42 6.28
N PHE A 132 -17.83 10.10 7.10
CA PHE A 132 -17.68 9.79 8.53
C PHE A 132 -19.02 9.71 9.26
N ASP A 133 -19.87 10.74 9.12
CA ASP A 133 -21.15 10.85 9.82
C ASP A 133 -22.17 9.76 9.43
N GLN A 134 -21.98 9.12 8.27
CA GLN A 134 -22.84 8.02 7.83
C GLN A 134 -22.51 6.70 8.52
N ILE A 135 -21.26 6.53 8.98
CA ILE A 135 -20.75 5.26 9.47
C ILE A 135 -20.24 5.31 10.92
N PHE A 136 -20.09 6.49 11.50
CA PHE A 136 -19.76 6.68 12.91
C PHE A 136 -20.81 7.56 13.58
N ARG A 137 -21.31 7.08 14.71
CA ARG A 137 -22.26 7.78 15.59
C ARG A 137 -21.96 7.36 17.02
N GLU A 138 -22.13 8.29 17.96
CA GLU A 138 -22.05 7.97 19.40
C GLU A 138 -23.16 6.98 19.74
N VAL A 139 -22.79 5.89 20.43
CA VAL A 139 -23.75 4.93 20.94
C VAL A 139 -24.51 5.62 22.07
N PRO A 140 -25.86 5.60 22.07
CA PRO A 140 -26.62 6.12 23.20
C PRO A 140 -26.22 5.37 24.48
N GLU A 141 -25.66 6.08 25.47
CA GLU A 141 -25.40 5.54 26.82
C GLU A 141 -26.75 5.29 27.50
N ASP A 142 -27.29 4.08 27.35
CA ASP A 142 -28.68 3.80 27.77
C ASP A 142 -28.82 2.43 28.45
N ASP A 143 -27.70 1.86 28.96
CA ASP A 143 -27.64 0.44 29.33
C ASP A 143 -27.33 0.10 30.80
N ASP A 144 -27.20 1.05 31.74
CA ASP A 144 -26.81 0.67 33.12
C ASP A 144 -27.42 1.49 34.29
N GLU A 145 -28.58 2.13 34.14
CA GLU A 145 -29.32 2.64 35.31
C GLU A 145 -30.80 2.25 35.24
N GLU A 146 -31.15 1.14 35.93
CA GLU A 146 -32.51 0.83 36.41
C GLU A 146 -32.96 1.89 37.44
N GLU A 147 -33.07 3.15 37.02
CA GLU A 147 -33.81 4.15 37.79
C GLU A 147 -35.27 4.16 37.32
N GLU A 148 -36.22 4.13 38.25
CA GLU A 148 -37.66 4.14 37.97
C GLU A 148 -38.04 5.35 37.09
N VAL A 149 -38.36 5.10 35.80
CA VAL A 149 -38.58 6.16 34.80
C VAL A 149 -40.06 6.48 34.61
N ASP A 150 -40.41 7.75 34.72
CA ASP A 150 -41.68 8.38 34.30
C ASP A 150 -42.11 7.97 32.87
N GLU A 151 -43.41 7.74 32.65
CA GLU A 151 -43.96 7.27 31.37
C GLU A 151 -43.60 8.18 30.17
N GLU A 152 -43.43 9.49 30.36
CA GLU A 152 -43.06 10.45 29.30
C GLU A 152 -41.60 10.30 28.81
N ASN A 153 -40.67 9.92 29.70
CA ASN A 153 -39.26 9.68 29.34
C ASN A 153 -39.10 8.31 28.61
N SER A 154 -40.10 7.43 28.69
CA SER A 154 -40.12 6.16 27.96
C SER A 154 -40.31 6.35 26.44
N GLU A 155 -41.08 7.34 26.01
CA GLU A 155 -41.39 7.57 24.58
C GLU A 155 -40.20 8.18 23.84
N GLU A 156 -39.51 9.15 24.44
CA GLU A 156 -38.29 9.72 23.88
C GLU A 156 -37.16 8.67 23.76
N ARG A 157 -36.97 7.83 24.79
CA ARG A 157 -36.01 6.72 24.74
C ARG A 157 -36.33 5.76 23.61
N ARG A 158 -37.62 5.45 23.40
CA ARG A 158 -38.07 4.57 22.31
C ARG A 158 -37.81 5.17 20.93
N GLN A 159 -38.01 6.47 20.75
CA GLN A 159 -37.70 7.18 19.50
C GLN A 159 -36.19 7.17 19.21
N ARG A 160 -35.34 7.51 20.19
CA ARG A 160 -33.88 7.48 20.03
C ARG A 160 -33.36 6.10 19.63
N ARG A 161 -33.92 5.03 20.21
CA ARG A 161 -33.59 3.64 19.84
C ARG A 161 -34.03 3.30 18.42
N ALA A 162 -35.23 3.74 18.01
CA ALA A 162 -35.70 3.54 16.64
C ALA A 162 -34.80 4.26 15.63
N ASP A 163 -34.42 5.51 15.90
CA ASP A 163 -33.51 6.29 15.06
C ASP A 163 -32.11 5.67 14.98
N TYR A 164 -31.61 5.12 16.09
CA TYR A 164 -30.33 4.41 16.12
C TYR A 164 -30.39 3.12 15.30
N ASN A 165 -31.46 2.34 15.43
CA ASN A 165 -31.65 1.11 14.65
C ASN A 165 -31.75 1.40 13.15
N GLU A 166 -32.51 2.43 12.76
CA GLU A 166 -32.60 2.85 11.36
C GLU A 166 -31.23 3.30 10.82
N TRP A 167 -30.47 4.06 11.63
CA TRP A 167 -29.10 4.42 11.29
C TRP A 167 -28.19 3.18 11.15
N ALA A 168 -28.29 2.21 12.06
CA ALA A 168 -27.49 0.99 12.04
C ALA A 168 -27.76 0.14 10.78
N GLU A 169 -29.03 0.02 10.37
CA GLU A 169 -29.43 -0.65 9.13
C GLU A 169 -28.88 0.08 7.90
N ARG A 170 -29.02 1.41 7.84
CA ARG A 170 -28.45 2.22 6.75
C ARG A 170 -26.93 2.09 6.69
N ARG A 171 -26.25 2.16 7.83
CA ARG A 171 -24.80 1.97 7.95
C ARG A 171 -24.38 0.59 7.44
N GLN A 172 -25.11 -0.47 7.80
CA GLN A 172 -24.81 -1.83 7.34
C GLN A 172 -24.90 -1.93 5.82
N LYS A 173 -25.92 -1.31 5.22
CA LYS A 173 -26.05 -1.24 3.76
C LYS A 173 -24.89 -0.50 3.11
N ILE A 174 -24.53 0.68 3.61
CA ILE A 174 -23.40 1.47 3.09
C ILE A 174 -22.09 0.68 3.16
N LEU A 175 -21.81 0.02 4.30
CA LEU A 175 -20.61 -0.79 4.46
C LEU A 175 -20.63 -2.06 3.62
N PHE A 176 -21.80 -2.62 3.35
CA PHE A 176 -21.96 -3.75 2.43
C PHE A 176 -21.61 -3.33 1.00
N ASP A 177 -22.21 -2.25 0.51
CA ASP A 177 -21.97 -1.72 -0.84
C ASP A 177 -20.48 -1.34 -1.01
N TYR A 178 -19.88 -0.70 0.01
CA TYR A 178 -18.45 -0.34 0.00
C TYR A 178 -17.51 -1.56 -0.09
N ARG A 179 -17.89 -2.68 0.52
CA ARG A 179 -17.08 -3.92 0.56
C ARG A 179 -17.43 -4.92 -0.55
N GLU A 180 -18.35 -4.58 -1.45
CA GLU A 180 -18.86 -5.50 -2.46
C GLU A 180 -17.76 -5.97 -3.42
N TYR A 181 -16.82 -5.09 -3.78
CA TYR A 181 -15.76 -5.37 -4.75
C TYR A 181 -14.37 -5.18 -4.16
N SER A 182 -13.58 -6.24 -4.20
CA SER A 182 -12.13 -6.16 -3.93
C SER A 182 -11.38 -5.85 -5.21
N TYR A 183 -10.44 -4.90 -5.14
CA TYR A 183 -9.60 -4.52 -6.26
C TYR A 183 -8.19 -4.15 -5.77
N TYR A 184 -7.35 -3.70 -6.69
CA TYR A 184 -5.96 -3.34 -6.43
C TYR A 184 -5.71 -1.90 -6.87
N ALA A 185 -5.08 -1.13 -6.00
CA ALA A 185 -4.51 0.17 -6.34
C ALA A 185 -3.18 -0.01 -7.11
N ARG A 186 -2.50 1.10 -7.39
CA ARG A 186 -1.15 1.07 -7.98
C ARG A 186 -0.16 0.25 -7.11
N PRO A 187 0.82 -0.42 -7.73
CA PRO A 187 1.84 -1.21 -7.02
C PRO A 187 2.60 -0.40 -5.95
N SER A 188 2.93 -1.03 -4.82
CA SER A 188 3.60 -0.35 -3.70
C SER A 188 5.02 0.11 -4.03
N ALA A 189 5.68 -0.56 -4.97
CA ALA A 189 7.02 -0.16 -5.41
C ALA A 189 7.03 1.22 -6.09
N LEU A 190 5.93 1.66 -6.72
CA LEU A 190 5.83 3.01 -7.29
C LEU A 190 5.88 4.07 -6.18
N TYR A 191 5.14 3.86 -5.08
CA TYR A 191 5.21 4.76 -3.92
C TYR A 191 6.60 4.77 -3.31
N ALA A 192 7.25 3.61 -3.18
CA ALA A 192 8.62 3.54 -2.69
C ALA A 192 9.60 4.31 -3.58
N LEU A 193 9.44 4.26 -4.91
CA LEU A 193 10.23 5.05 -5.85
C LEU A 193 10.00 6.55 -5.68
N GLU A 194 8.75 6.98 -5.47
CA GLU A 194 8.42 8.38 -5.18
C GLU A 194 9.05 8.86 -3.86
N VAL A 195 9.05 8.03 -2.81
CA VAL A 195 9.74 8.32 -1.54
C VAL A 195 11.24 8.52 -1.77
N VAL A 196 11.89 7.60 -2.49
CA VAL A 196 13.31 7.71 -2.84
C VAL A 196 13.60 8.99 -3.61
N TRP A 197 12.71 9.35 -4.54
CA TRP A 197 12.84 10.57 -5.31
C TRP A 197 12.73 11.83 -4.43
N VAL A 198 11.75 11.90 -3.53
CA VAL A 198 11.61 13.00 -2.55
C VAL A 198 12.84 13.12 -1.64
N MET A 199 13.52 12.01 -1.36
CA MET A 199 14.75 11.98 -0.59
C MET A 199 16.01 12.31 -1.42
N SER A 200 15.89 12.47 -2.75
CA SER A 200 17.03 12.69 -3.66
C SER A 200 18.10 11.59 -3.55
N ARG A 201 17.64 10.34 -3.38
CA ARG A 201 18.48 9.13 -3.28
C ARG A 201 18.22 8.18 -4.44
N ASP A 202 17.92 8.72 -5.61
CA ASP A 202 17.51 7.96 -6.78
C ASP A 202 18.62 7.08 -7.34
N ASP A 203 18.28 5.80 -7.55
CA ASP A 203 19.19 4.79 -8.05
C ASP A 203 18.51 3.91 -9.11
N MET A 204 19.34 3.36 -10.00
CA MET A 204 18.85 2.53 -11.11
C MET A 204 18.26 1.21 -10.63
N GLU A 205 18.71 0.67 -9.49
CA GLU A 205 18.15 -0.58 -8.94
C GLU A 205 16.72 -0.37 -8.45
N SER A 206 16.43 0.76 -7.79
CA SER A 206 15.07 1.08 -7.35
C SER A 206 14.09 1.24 -8.51
N ILE A 207 14.53 1.86 -9.60
CA ILE A 207 13.75 1.93 -10.85
C ILE A 207 13.51 0.52 -11.39
N TRP A 208 14.54 -0.33 -11.44
CA TRP A 208 14.40 -1.69 -11.94
C TRP A 208 13.43 -2.53 -11.10
N CYS A 209 13.53 -2.46 -9.77
CA CYS A 209 12.58 -3.08 -8.86
C CYS A 209 11.14 -2.61 -9.14
N THR A 210 10.95 -1.32 -9.36
CA THR A 210 9.63 -0.76 -9.71
C THR A 210 9.09 -1.31 -11.03
N ILE A 211 9.93 -1.46 -12.06
CA ILE A 211 9.55 -2.07 -13.35
C ILE A 211 9.11 -3.52 -13.15
N VAL A 212 9.84 -4.29 -12.35
CA VAL A 212 9.51 -5.68 -12.05
C VAL A 212 8.13 -5.76 -11.37
N SER A 213 7.87 -4.95 -10.36
CA SER A 213 6.56 -4.90 -9.67
C SER A 213 5.41 -4.47 -10.57
N LEU A 214 5.64 -3.46 -11.40
CA LEU A 214 4.64 -2.95 -12.33
C LEU A 214 4.28 -4.03 -13.38
N THR A 215 5.29 -4.76 -13.85
CA THR A 215 5.11 -5.86 -14.81
C THR A 215 4.42 -7.07 -14.16
N ASP A 216 4.78 -7.43 -12.92
CA ASP A 216 4.09 -8.47 -12.15
C ASP A 216 2.60 -8.13 -12.00
N SER A 217 2.29 -6.88 -11.64
CA SER A 217 0.92 -6.42 -11.46
C SER A 217 0.09 -6.48 -12.75
N LEU A 218 0.72 -6.25 -13.91
CA LEU A 218 0.11 -6.45 -15.22
C LEU A 218 -0.12 -7.94 -15.52
N ILE A 219 0.87 -8.80 -15.28
CA ILE A 219 0.80 -10.25 -15.54
C ILE A 219 -0.28 -10.91 -14.67
N MET A 220 -0.31 -10.56 -13.38
CA MET A 220 -1.29 -11.04 -12.40
C MET A 220 -2.69 -10.45 -12.59
N ARG A 221 -2.88 -9.61 -13.62
CA ARG A 221 -4.14 -8.90 -13.93
C ARG A 221 -4.69 -8.06 -12.77
N ARG A 222 -3.82 -7.60 -11.88
CA ARG A 222 -4.15 -6.66 -10.80
C ARG A 222 -4.27 -5.24 -11.34
N LEU A 223 -3.52 -4.93 -12.41
CA LEU A 223 -3.49 -3.62 -13.04
C LEU A 223 -3.97 -3.65 -14.50
N PRO A 224 -4.94 -2.79 -14.89
CA PRO A 224 -5.34 -2.64 -16.28
C PRO A 224 -4.20 -2.12 -17.18
N ARG A 225 -4.21 -2.52 -18.46
CA ARG A 225 -3.20 -2.10 -19.46
C ARG A 225 -3.09 -0.58 -19.63
N ALA A 226 -4.20 0.15 -19.50
CA ALA A 226 -4.21 1.61 -19.57
C ALA A 226 -3.37 2.22 -18.45
N LYS A 227 -3.68 1.89 -17.18
CA LYS A 227 -2.91 2.33 -16.00
C LYS A 227 -1.45 1.86 -16.06
N TYR A 228 -1.19 0.64 -16.55
CA TYR A 228 0.19 0.17 -16.77
C TYR A 228 0.98 1.09 -17.72
N THR A 229 0.37 1.50 -18.84
CA THR A 229 1.04 2.35 -19.84
C THR A 229 1.33 3.74 -19.27
N GLU A 230 0.40 4.28 -18.49
CA GLU A 230 0.57 5.54 -17.76
C GLU A 230 1.75 5.47 -16.77
N PHE A 231 1.75 4.49 -15.86
CA PHE A 231 2.84 4.33 -14.89
C PHE A 231 4.17 3.99 -15.55
N ALA A 232 4.17 3.22 -16.63
CA ALA A 232 5.38 2.93 -17.40
C ALA A 232 5.97 4.21 -18.03
N SER A 233 5.13 5.17 -18.44
CA SER A 233 5.59 6.48 -18.89
C SER A 233 6.25 7.27 -17.76
N THR A 234 5.63 7.30 -16.57
CA THR A 234 6.22 7.96 -15.39
C THR A 234 7.57 7.36 -15.03
N VAL A 235 7.69 6.03 -15.00
CA VAL A 235 8.95 5.33 -14.74
C VAL A 235 9.99 5.64 -15.82
N ASN A 236 9.59 5.77 -17.08
CA ASN A 236 10.50 6.19 -18.16
C ASN A 236 11.05 7.60 -17.95
N ASP A 237 10.25 8.53 -17.45
CA ASP A 237 10.73 9.88 -17.13
C ASP A 237 11.81 9.86 -16.02
N HIS A 238 11.68 8.96 -15.04
CA HIS A 238 12.73 8.72 -14.05
C HIS A 238 14.01 8.14 -14.69
N ILE A 239 13.90 7.18 -15.61
CA ILE A 239 15.05 6.60 -16.32
C ILE A 239 15.82 7.69 -17.09
N LEU A 240 15.09 8.51 -17.86
CA LEU A 240 15.70 9.57 -18.68
C LEU A 240 16.42 10.59 -17.80
N ARG A 241 15.87 10.93 -16.63
CA ARG A 241 16.49 11.86 -15.69
C ARG A 241 17.82 11.32 -15.16
N ILE A 242 17.86 10.09 -14.64
CA ILE A 242 19.09 9.48 -14.11
C ILE A 242 20.12 9.30 -15.22
N SER A 243 19.70 8.80 -16.39
CA SER A 243 20.59 8.57 -17.52
C SER A 243 21.21 9.86 -18.06
N ASN A 244 20.52 10.99 -17.98
CA ASN A 244 21.05 12.28 -18.42
C ASN A 244 21.96 12.93 -17.36
N ALA A 245 21.69 12.68 -16.07
CA ALA A 245 22.46 13.25 -14.96
C ALA A 245 23.83 12.57 -14.77
N GLN A 246 23.99 11.31 -15.21
CA GLN A 246 25.20 10.53 -14.97
C GLN A 246 25.78 9.97 -16.27
N THR A 247 27.04 10.31 -16.58
CA THR A 247 27.85 9.54 -17.53
C THR A 247 28.19 8.20 -16.90
N LEU A 248 27.26 7.27 -17.03
CA LEU A 248 27.30 5.95 -16.44
C LEU A 248 28.48 5.12 -17.01
N PRO A 249 29.32 4.50 -16.16
CA PRO A 249 30.39 3.60 -16.60
C PRO A 249 29.92 2.50 -17.56
N ARG A 250 30.85 1.79 -18.21
CA ARG A 250 30.46 0.67 -19.09
C ARG A 250 29.82 -0.49 -18.32
N ASP A 251 30.20 -0.68 -17.06
CA ASP A 251 29.89 -1.86 -16.26
C ASP A 251 28.71 -1.70 -15.30
N CYS A 252 27.97 -0.59 -15.40
CA CYS A 252 26.79 -0.36 -14.57
C CYS A 252 25.50 -0.83 -15.27
N LEU A 253 24.45 -1.08 -14.48
CA LEU A 253 23.11 -1.38 -14.98
C LEU A 253 22.60 -0.23 -15.88
N LYS A 254 22.14 -0.57 -17.08
CA LYS A 254 21.53 0.37 -18.03
C LYS A 254 20.15 -0.11 -18.39
N VAL A 255 19.13 0.64 -17.99
CA VAL A 255 17.74 0.36 -18.33
C VAL A 255 17.37 1.23 -19.53
N ARG A 256 16.73 0.62 -20.55
CA ARG A 256 16.21 1.34 -21.71
C ARG A 256 14.76 0.96 -21.91
N PHE A 257 13.92 1.97 -22.13
CA PHE A 257 12.54 1.74 -22.51
C PHE A 257 12.47 1.25 -23.96
N GLY A 258 11.68 0.20 -24.19
CA GLY A 258 11.55 -0.43 -25.49
C GLY A 258 10.19 -1.09 -25.65
N ARG A 259 9.72 -1.21 -26.89
CA ARG A 259 8.55 -2.02 -27.23
C ARG A 259 9.04 -3.41 -27.60
N GLU A 260 8.67 -4.40 -26.79
CA GLU A 260 8.98 -5.80 -27.05
C GLU A 260 7.72 -6.65 -27.19
N LEU A 261 7.88 -7.86 -27.72
CA LEU A 261 6.79 -8.82 -27.83
C LEU A 261 6.51 -9.44 -26.47
N PHE A 262 5.22 -9.62 -26.16
CA PHE A 262 4.78 -10.25 -24.90
C PHE A 262 4.82 -11.78 -25.00
N PHE A 263 6.00 -12.33 -25.30
CA PHE A 263 6.27 -13.76 -25.28
C PHE A 263 7.12 -14.11 -24.05
N ILE A 264 6.66 -15.10 -23.29
CA ILE A 264 7.38 -15.58 -22.11
C ILE A 264 8.75 -16.09 -22.55
N CYS A 265 9.80 -15.58 -21.90
CA CYS A 265 11.18 -16.04 -22.09
C CYS A 265 11.72 -15.93 -23.53
N ILE A 266 11.29 -14.92 -24.30
CA ILE A 266 11.76 -14.72 -25.69
C ILE A 266 13.30 -14.58 -25.81
N ALA A 267 13.95 -14.07 -24.76
CA ALA A 267 15.37 -13.80 -24.72
C ALA A 267 16.19 -14.83 -23.91
N THR A 268 15.62 -15.95 -23.46
CA THR A 268 16.34 -16.93 -22.63
C THR A 268 17.23 -17.90 -23.43
N GLY A 269 17.63 -17.51 -24.63
CA GLY A 269 18.65 -18.20 -25.43
C GLY A 269 20.03 -17.57 -25.24
N PRO A 270 21.13 -18.32 -25.46
CA PRO A 270 22.48 -17.78 -25.40
C PRO A 270 22.69 -16.76 -26.53
N SER A 271 22.51 -15.48 -26.25
CA SER A 271 22.89 -14.33 -27.10
C SER A 271 22.85 -14.59 -28.61
N THR A 272 21.70 -14.90 -29.19
CA THR A 272 21.58 -14.81 -30.65
C THR A 272 21.29 -13.36 -30.98
N LYS A 273 22.33 -12.66 -31.45
CA LYS A 273 22.15 -11.48 -32.32
C LYS A 273 21.07 -11.84 -33.33
N ALA A 274 19.88 -11.24 -33.20
CA ALA A 274 18.83 -11.42 -34.19
C ALA A 274 19.32 -10.82 -35.51
N ARG A 275 19.84 -11.67 -36.40
CA ARG A 275 20.18 -11.32 -37.77
C ARG A 275 18.95 -11.68 -38.60
N TRP A 276 18.27 -10.66 -39.10
CA TRP A 276 17.20 -10.82 -40.07
C TRP A 276 17.82 -10.78 -41.47
N GLU A 277 17.77 -11.90 -42.19
CA GLU A 277 18.01 -11.94 -43.64
C GLU A 277 16.67 -12.22 -44.34
N PRO A 278 16.21 -11.35 -45.25
CA PRO A 278 14.99 -11.59 -46.01
C PRO A 278 15.22 -12.70 -47.04
N PRO A 279 14.21 -13.53 -47.34
CA PRO A 279 14.32 -14.55 -48.38
C PRO A 279 14.51 -13.87 -49.74
N THR A 280 15.65 -14.12 -50.37
CA THR A 280 15.88 -13.76 -51.76
C THR A 280 15.05 -14.68 -52.67
N SER A 281 14.17 -14.06 -53.45
CA SER A 281 13.47 -14.71 -54.55
C SER A 281 14.41 -14.87 -55.76
N SER A 282 14.68 -16.10 -56.17
CA SER A 282 14.89 -16.49 -57.59
C SER A 282 15.14 -18.00 -57.63
N ALA A 283 14.18 -18.81 -58.07
CA ALA A 283 13.96 -19.14 -59.49
C ALA A 283 15.14 -19.92 -60.10
N ARG A 284 15.04 -21.26 -60.10
CA ARG A 284 14.85 -22.10 -61.28
C ARG A 284 14.40 -23.49 -60.87
#